data_AF-A0A0B5I8Y2-F1
#
_entry.id   AF-A0A0B5I8Y2-F1
#
_cell.length_a   1.000
_cell.length_b   1.000
_cell.length_c   1.000
_cell.angle_alpha   90.00
_cell.angle_beta   90.00
_cell.angle_gamma   90.00
#
_symmetry.space_group_name_H-M   'P 1'
#
loop_
_entity.id
_entity.type
_entity.pdbx_description
1 polymer ?
#
loop_
_entity_poly.entity_id
_entity_poly.type
_entity_poly.pdbx_seq_one_letter_code
_entity_poly.pdbx_strand_id
1 'polypeptide(L)' 'MPEYSISWNVEIDADTPVHAAFAALALQRDPTSWATVFTVHTDDGDVVVDLNPHQPGPPRLSGPWTLTA' A
#
# COMPACT_ATOMS: atom_id res chain seq x y z
N MET A 1 -0.69 -15.78 20.73
CA MET A 1 -0.90 -15.58 19.28
C MET A 1 0.37 -14.96 18.72
N PRO A 2 0.75 -15.23 17.47
CA PRO A 2 1.88 -14.54 16.85
C PRO A 2 1.63 -13.02 16.81
N GLU A 3 2.71 -12.25 16.92
CA GLU A 3 2.72 -10.80 16.80
C GLU A 3 3.12 -10.41 15.38
N TYR A 4 2.43 -9.43 14.80
CA TYR A 4 2.67 -8.97 13.44
C TYR A 4 2.82 -7.46 13.44
N SER A 5 3.88 -6.98 12.78
CA SER A 5 3.99 -5.56 12.40
C SER A 5 3.57 -5.44 10.95
N ILE A 6 2.64 -4.52 10.66
CA ILE A 6 2.08 -4.32 9.32
C ILE A 6 2.35 -2.89 8.91
N SER A 7 2.98 -2.75 7.73
CA SER A 7 3.28 -1.46 7.12
C SER A 7 2.53 -1.31 5.81
N TRP A 8 1.97 -0.13 5.58
CA TRP A 8 1.34 0.26 4.31
C TRP A 8 2.05 1.50 3.78
N ASN A 9 2.49 1.45 2.52
CA ASN A 9 3.17 2.55 1.85
C ASN A 9 2.34 3.02 0.65
N VAL A 10 2.27 4.34 0.48
CA VAL A 10 1.60 4.98 -0.65
C VAL A 10 2.41 6.19 -1.11
N GLU A 11 2.50 6.37 -2.42
CA GLU A 11 3.06 7.58 -3.03
C GLU A 11 1.90 8.49 -3.43
N ILE A 12 1.93 9.75 -2.98
CA ILE A 12 0.88 10.74 -3.22
C ILE A 12 1.51 12.07 -3.60
N ASP A 13 1.05 12.63 -4.72
CA ASP A 13 1.34 14.01 -5.10
C ASP A 13 0.44 14.96 -4.31
N ALA A 14 1.04 15.91 -3.57
CA ALA A 14 0.31 16.93 -2.83
C ALA A 14 1.14 18.20 -2.62
N ASP A 15 0.46 19.34 -2.57
CA ASP A 15 1.11 20.65 -2.39
C ASP A 15 1.69 20.89 -0.99
N THR A 16 1.22 20.14 0.02
CA THR A 16 1.71 20.25 1.41
C THR A 16 1.73 18.89 2.12
N PRO A 17 2.56 18.72 3.16
CA PRO A 17 2.60 17.49 3.96
C PRO A 17 1.26 17.13 4.62
N VAL A 18 0.50 18.14 5.09
CA VAL A 18 -0.81 17.92 5.72
C VAL A 18 -1.83 17.44 4.69
N HIS A 19 -1.82 18.02 3.48
CA HIS A 19 -2.67 17.55 2.39
C HIS A 19 -2.32 16.11 1.99
N ALA A 20 -1.03 15.76 1.88
CA ALA A 20 -0.59 14.39 1.62
C ALA A 20 -1.13 13.40 2.66
N ALA A 21 -1.05 13.74 3.95
CA ALA A 21 -1.55 12.90 5.03
C ALA A 21 -3.08 12.71 4.97
N PHE A 22 -3.85 13.77 4.69
CA PHE A 22 -5.30 13.65 4.52
C PHE A 22 -5.69 12.81 3.30
N ALA A 23 -4.97 12.95 2.19
CA ALA A 23 -5.17 12.15 0.99
C ALA A 23 -4.85 10.66 1.24
N ALA A 24 -3.76 10.36 1.93
CA ALA A 24 -3.40 8.99 2.32
C ALA A 24 -4.47 8.37 3.23
N LEU A 25 -4.96 9.10 4.23
CA LEU A 25 -6.00 8.63 5.13
C LEU A 25 -7.34 8.37 4.40
N ALA A 26 -7.68 9.23 3.44
CA ALA A 26 -8.87 9.03 2.62
C ALA A 26 -8.78 7.74 1.80
N LEU A 27 -7.63 7.51 1.14
CA LEU A 27 -7.38 6.28 0.38
C LEU A 27 -7.41 5.03 1.26
N GLN A 28 -6.86 5.11 2.48
CA GLN A 28 -6.86 3.99 3.42
C GLN A 28 -8.26 3.63 3.93
N ARG A 29 -9.14 4.63 4.07
CA ARG A 29 -10.51 4.46 4.60
C ARG A 29 -11.55 4.16 3.54
N ASP A 30 -11.22 4.35 2.26
CA ASP A 30 -12.14 4.10 1.16
C ASP A 30 -12.31 2.57 0.96
N PRO A 31 -13.50 2.01 1.21
CA PRO A 31 -13.74 0.57 1.06
C PRO A 31 -13.69 0.09 -0.40
N THR A 32 -13.63 1.01 -1.35
CA THR A 32 -13.46 0.74 -2.79
C THR A 32 -12.05 1.01 -3.29
N SER A 33 -11.13 1.37 -2.38
CA SER A 33 -9.74 1.70 -2.67
C SER A 33 -8.95 0.50 -3.20
N TRP A 34 -8.00 0.80 -4.09
CA TRP A 34 -7.00 -0.14 -4.61
C TRP A 34 -5.76 -0.27 -3.72
N ALA A 35 -5.75 0.37 -2.55
CA ALA A 35 -4.69 0.27 -1.56
C ALA A 35 -4.75 -1.07 -0.82
N THR A 36 -4.58 -2.17 -1.56
CA THR A 36 -4.77 -3.54 -1.05
C THR A 36 -3.46 -4.29 -0.84
N VAL A 37 -2.32 -3.66 -1.15
CA VAL A 37 -0.98 -4.22 -0.99
C VAL A 37 -0.37 -3.79 0.35
N PHE A 38 0.04 -4.75 1.16
CA PHE A 38 0.64 -4.56 2.48
C PHE A 38 1.95 -5.32 2.61
N THR A 39 2.90 -4.77 3.38
CA THR A 39 4.07 -5.52 3.83
C THR A 39 3.82 -5.99 5.26
N VAL A 40 3.86 -7.30 5.47
CA VAL A 40 3.73 -7.95 6.79
C VAL A 40 5.12 -8.40 7.22
N HIS A 41 5.58 -7.87 8.36
CA HIS A 41 6.86 -8.24 8.95
C HIS A 41 6.65 -9.40 9.93
N THR A 42 7.40 -10.49 9.73
CA THR A 42 7.36 -11.70 10.57
C THR A 42 8.77 -12.10 11.00
N ASP A 43 8.89 -13.01 11.96
CA ASP A 43 10.20 -13.55 12.39
C ASP A 43 10.93 -14.28 11.24
N ASP A 44 10.18 -14.82 10.28
CA ASP A 44 10.70 -15.53 9.10
C ASP A 44 11.01 -14.59 7.91
N GLY A 45 10.74 -13.29 8.06
CA GLY A 45 10.97 -12.26 7.04
C GLY A 45 9.71 -11.49 6.62
N ASP A 46 9.87 -10.67 5.59
CA ASP A 46 8.82 -9.79 5.08
C ASP A 46 7.99 -10.49 3.99
N VAL A 47 6.66 -10.36 4.06
CA VAL A 47 5.72 -10.88 3.06
C VAL A 47 4.87 -9.75 2.50
N VAL A 48 4.81 -9.65 1.17
CA VAL A 48 3.90 -8.73 0.48
C VAL A 48 2.57 -9.44 0.24
N VAL A 49 1.48 -8.85 0.73
CA VAL A 49 0.12 -9.39 0.63
C VAL A 49 -0.75 -8.40 -0.14
N ASP A 50 -1.29 -8.83 -1.29
CA ASP A 50 -2.34 -8.10 -2.00
C ASP A 50 -3.71 -8.73 -1.70
N LEU A 51 -4.59 -7.96 -1.07
CA LEU A 51 -5.94 -8.38 -0.70
C LEU A 51 -6.95 -8.30 -1.86
N ASN A 52 -6.56 -7.79 -3.04
CA ASN A 52 -7.43 -7.70 -4.21
C ASN A 52 -6.69 -7.96 -5.54
N PRO A 53 -6.14 -9.17 -5.73
CA PRO A 53 -5.27 -9.50 -6.86
C PRO A 53 -6.00 -9.59 -8.22
N HIS A 54 -7.33 -9.47 -8.23
CA HIS A 54 -8.16 -9.62 -9.43
C HIS A 54 -8.68 -8.29 -9.99
N GLN A 55 -8.47 -7.18 -9.28
CA GLN A 55 -8.84 -5.88 -9.81
C GLN A 55 -7.68 -5.35 -10.68
N PRO A 56 -7.87 -5.14 -11.99
CA PRO A 56 -6.85 -4.46 -12.79
C PRO A 56 -6.64 -3.09 -12.17
N GLY A 57 -5.43 -2.84 -11.65
CA GLY A 57 -5.08 -1.56 -11.06
C GLY A 57 -5.34 -0.42 -12.06
N PRO A 58 -5.50 0.82 -11.59
CA PRO A 58 -5.64 1.96 -12.47
C PRO A 58 -4.43 2.01 -13.42
N PRO A 59 -4.61 2.38 -14.71
CA PRO A 59 -3.55 2.40 -15.72
C PRO A 59 -2.30 3.25 -15.37
N ARG A 60 -2.37 4.05 -14.30
CA ARG A 60 -1.27 4.92 -13.83
C ARG A 60 -0.35 4.28 -12.80
N LEU A 61 -0.71 3.14 -12.20
CA LEU A 61 0.15 2.41 -11.26
C LEU A 61 0.84 1.20 -11.88
N SER A 62 0.63 0.97 -13.18
CA SER A 62 1.20 -0.14 -13.98
C SER A 62 2.63 0.20 -14.45
N GLY A 63 3.53 0.50 -13.51
CA GLY A 63 4.97 0.58 -13.74
C GLY A 63 5.68 -0.68 -13.21
N PRO A 64 6.81 -1.12 -13.78
CA PRO A 64 7.50 -2.32 -13.33
C PRO A 64 8.31 -1.99 -12.08
N TRP A 65 7.68 -2.03 -10.90
CA TRP A 65 8.40 -1.92 -9.63
C TRP A 65 9.08 -3.25 -9.30
N THR A 66 10.12 -3.57 -10.06
CA THR A 66 11.09 -4.58 -9.66
C THR A 66 12.03 -3.91 -8.66
N LEU A 67 11.69 -3.95 -7.37
CA LEU A 67 12.65 -3.66 -6.31
C LEU A 67 13.73 -4.74 -6.39
N THR A 68 14.84 -4.39 -7.04
CA THR A 68 16.10 -5.11 -6.86
C THR A 68 16.85 -4.39 -5.74
N ALA A 69 17.44 -5.19 -4.85
CA ALA A 69 18.06 -4.86 -3.57
C ALA A 69 18.89 -3.58 -3.50
#